data_AF-A0A1H0YID7-F1
#
_entry.id   AF-A0A1H0YID7-F1
#
_cell.length_a   1.000
_cell.length_b   1.000
_cell.length_c   1.000
_cell.angle_alpha   90.00
_cell.angle_beta   90.00
_cell.angle_gamma   90.00
#
_symmetry.space_group_name_H-M   'P 1'
#
loop_
_entity.id
_entity.type
_entity.pdbx_description
1 polymer ?
#
loop_
_entity_poly.entity_id
_entity_poly.type
_entity_poly.pdbx_seq_one_letter_code
_entity_poly.pdbx_strand_id
1 'polypeptide(L)'
;MDDTPGPDVPVYVRDFLQTVAAVLLVGLLLFGATGVWPPMVAVESPSMEPHMTKGDLVVVTDADRFAAPAADEHGVVTFESSRGYARFAEPGDVVVYDAPQIPGSPIIHRARFHVSAGENWYDRANPDYIPAGADDCEELVNCPAPHDGYITKGDNNGMYDQVSDIADEAGPVRAEWVVAKAQVRVPYLGYIRLLLSGKA
;
A
#
# COMPACT_ATOMS: atom_id res chain seq x y z
N MET A 1 0.62 7.54 62.96
CA MET A 1 1.60 7.03 61.99
C MET A 1 1.11 5.66 61.57
N ASP A 2 0.66 5.51 60.33
CA ASP A 2 0.35 4.21 59.77
C ASP A 2 1.07 4.16 58.42
N ASP A 3 2.31 3.67 58.47
CA ASP A 3 3.20 3.53 57.33
C ASP A 3 3.16 2.04 56.98
N THR A 4 2.06 1.62 56.35
CA THR A 4 1.90 0.24 55.91
C THR A 4 2.71 0.10 54.61
N PRO A 5 3.76 -0.74 54.56
CA PRO A 5 4.51 -0.93 53.32
C PRO A 5 3.55 -1.47 52.27
N GLY A 6 3.35 -0.71 51.19
CA GLY A 6 2.64 -1.20 50.02
C GLY A 6 3.32 -2.48 49.51
N PRO A 7 2.60 -3.36 48.79
CA PRO A 7 3.18 -4.62 48.34
C PRO A 7 4.46 -4.35 47.53
N ASP A 8 5.58 -4.90 48.01
CA ASP A 8 6.87 -4.83 47.34
C ASP A 8 6.79 -5.58 46.01
N VAL A 9 6.42 -4.87 44.95
CA VAL A 9 6.46 -5.42 43.59
C VAL A 9 7.92 -5.77 43.30
N PRO A 10 8.24 -7.04 43.00
CA PRO A 10 9.60 -7.41 42.70
C PRO A 10 10.14 -6.57 41.54
N VAL A 11 11.39 -6.12 41.64
CA VAL A 11 12.01 -5.22 40.64
C VAL A 11 11.87 -5.78 39.22
N TYR A 12 12.04 -7.09 39.03
CA TYR A 12 11.86 -7.73 37.73
C TYR A 12 10.43 -7.61 37.17
N VAL A 13 9.39 -7.63 38.01
CA VAL A 13 7.99 -7.44 37.59
C VAL A 13 7.77 -6.00 37.17
N ARG A 14 8.28 -5.04 37.93
CA ARG A 14 8.17 -3.61 37.59
C ARG A 14 8.86 -3.31 36.27
N ASP A 15 10.09 -3.79 36.09
CA ASP A 15 10.88 -3.53 34.89
C ASP A 15 10.25 -4.22 33.66
N PHE A 16 9.69 -5.42 33.83
CA PHE A 16 8.88 -6.09 32.80
C PHE A 16 7.65 -5.26 32.42
N LEU A 17 6.86 -4.80 33.41
CA LEU A 17 5.66 -3.99 33.16
C LEU A 17 6.00 -2.65 32.50
N GLN A 18 7.09 -2.00 32.90
CA GLN A 18 7.56 -0.77 32.27
C GLN A 18 7.97 -1.00 30.81
N THR A 19 8.64 -2.11 30.52
CA THR A 19 9.01 -2.47 29.14
C THR A 19 7.77 -2.73 28.29
N VAL A 20 6.82 -3.51 28.79
CA VAL A 20 5.54 -3.76 28.10
C VAL A 20 4.77 -2.46 27.88
N ALA A 21 4.67 -1.61 28.91
CA ALA A 21 3.99 -0.31 28.81
C ALA A 21 4.68 0.61 27.80
N ALA A 22 6.01 0.65 27.75
CA ALA A 22 6.76 1.44 26.78
C ALA A 22 6.52 0.96 25.35
N VAL A 23 6.55 -0.36 25.11
CA VAL A 23 6.28 -0.94 23.77
C VAL A 23 4.84 -0.66 23.34
N LEU A 24 3.86 -0.83 24.25
CA LEU A 24 2.46 -0.51 23.97
C LEU A 24 2.28 0.98 23.67
N LEU A 25 2.92 1.86 24.44
CA LEU A 25 2.88 3.30 24.21
C LEU A 25 3.42 3.64 22.82
N VAL A 26 4.58 3.10 22.43
CA VAL A 26 5.15 3.30 21.10
C VAL A 26 4.21 2.76 20.01
N GLY A 27 3.66 1.56 20.20
CA GLY A 27 2.71 0.96 19.26
C GLY A 27 1.45 1.79 19.07
N LEU A 28 0.87 2.29 20.17
CA LEU A 28 -0.30 3.16 20.16
C LEU A 28 0.00 4.52 19.52
N LEU A 29 1.17 5.10 19.76
CA LEU A 29 1.58 6.34 19.11
C LEU A 29 1.75 6.16 17.61
N LEU A 30 2.38 5.07 17.18
CA LEU A 30 2.53 4.74 15.76
C LEU A 30 1.17 4.52 15.11
N PHE A 31 0.30 3.68 15.70
CA PHE A 31 -1.04 3.45 15.20
C PHE A 31 -1.89 4.72 15.18
N GLY A 32 -1.84 5.55 16.22
CA GLY A 32 -2.54 6.84 16.25
C GLY A 32 -2.04 7.82 15.18
N ALA A 33 -0.75 7.77 14.84
CA ALA A 33 -0.18 8.58 13.77
C ALA A 33 -0.60 8.08 12.38
N THR A 34 -0.46 6.77 12.13
CA THR A 34 -0.63 6.18 10.79
C THR A 34 -2.05 5.73 10.49
N GLY A 35 -2.84 5.35 11.48
CA GLY A 35 -4.17 4.74 11.32
C GLY A 35 -4.14 3.26 10.94
N VAL A 36 -2.96 2.68 10.69
CA VAL A 36 -2.79 1.29 10.21
C VAL A 36 -1.73 0.54 11.01
N TRP A 37 -1.95 -0.76 11.19
CA TRP A 37 -0.97 -1.67 11.76
C TRP A 37 -0.77 -2.87 10.82
N PRO A 38 0.48 -3.21 10.43
CA PRO A 38 1.73 -2.54 10.80
C PRO A 38 1.89 -1.17 10.11
N PRO A 39 2.53 -0.18 10.77
CA PRO A 39 2.72 1.17 10.20
C PRO A 39 3.78 1.23 9.10
N MET A 40 4.40 0.10 8.78
CA MET A 40 5.53 -0.01 7.85
C MET A 40 5.51 -1.34 7.09
N VAL A 41 5.89 -1.31 5.82
CA VAL A 41 6.06 -2.48 4.94
C VAL A 41 7.47 -2.51 4.37
N ALA A 42 7.99 -3.70 4.05
CA ALA A 42 9.28 -3.87 3.38
C ALA A 42 9.04 -4.19 1.90
N VAL A 43 9.83 -3.58 1.02
CA VAL A 43 9.73 -3.82 -0.42
C VAL A 43 10.39 -5.14 -0.77
N GLU A 44 9.61 -6.08 -1.32
CA GLU A 44 10.05 -7.44 -1.63
C GLU A 44 10.48 -7.63 -3.09
N SER A 45 10.04 -6.75 -4.00
CA SER A 45 10.22 -6.87 -5.47
C SER A 45 10.73 -5.57 -6.12
N PRO A 46 11.27 -5.64 -7.35
CA PRO A 46 11.72 -4.47 -8.11
C PRO A 46 10.59 -3.77 -8.91
N SER A 47 9.32 -4.10 -8.69
CA SER A 47 8.19 -3.58 -9.50
C SER A 47 7.97 -2.07 -9.38
N MET A 48 8.54 -1.45 -8.35
CA MET A 48 8.44 -0.01 -8.08
C MET A 48 9.74 0.75 -8.34
N GLU A 49 10.73 0.14 -8.97
CA GLU A 49 11.96 0.83 -9.35
C GLU A 49 11.72 1.89 -10.45
N PRO A 50 12.50 2.99 -10.48
CA PRO A 50 13.58 3.35 -9.56
C PRO A 50 13.08 4.05 -8.28
N HIS A 51 11.76 4.24 -8.11
CA HIS A 51 11.19 5.05 -7.05
C HIS A 51 11.21 4.37 -5.68
N MET A 52 11.14 3.04 -5.66
CA MET A 52 11.29 2.19 -4.48
C MET A 52 12.06 0.93 -4.85
N THR A 53 13.09 0.61 -4.08
CA THR A 53 13.99 -0.52 -4.37
C THR A 53 13.74 -1.66 -3.39
N LYS A 54 14.00 -2.90 -3.82
CA LYS A 54 13.97 -4.07 -2.92
C LYS A 54 14.83 -3.79 -1.67
N GLY A 55 14.27 -4.07 -0.50
CA GLY A 55 14.92 -3.82 0.79
C GLY A 55 14.65 -2.43 1.39
N ASP A 56 13.91 -1.55 0.73
CA ASP A 56 13.42 -0.32 1.35
C ASP A 56 12.36 -0.63 2.42
N LEU A 57 12.38 0.14 3.52
CA LEU A 57 11.27 0.17 4.49
C LEU A 57 10.38 1.37 4.20
N VAL A 58 9.08 1.16 4.09
CA VAL A 58 8.13 2.17 3.67
C VAL A 58 7.15 2.41 4.81
N VAL A 59 7.06 3.66 5.27
CA VAL A 59 6.04 4.10 6.21
C VAL A 59 4.73 4.25 5.44
N VAL A 60 3.67 3.64 5.96
CA VAL A 60 2.35 3.63 5.36
C VAL A 60 1.32 4.21 6.31
N THR A 61 0.24 4.74 5.76
CA THR A 61 -0.89 5.29 6.53
C THR A 61 -2.21 4.79 5.99
N ASP A 62 -3.27 4.90 6.78
CA ASP A 62 -4.63 4.78 6.30
C ASP A 62 -4.89 5.73 5.11
N ALA A 63 -5.78 5.36 4.20
CA ALA A 63 -6.00 6.09 2.95
C ALA A 63 -6.51 7.53 3.18
N ASP A 64 -7.35 7.73 4.18
CA ASP A 64 -7.88 9.06 4.51
C ASP A 64 -6.86 9.92 5.27
N ARG A 65 -5.83 9.29 5.83
CA ARG A 65 -4.80 9.97 6.60
C ARG A 65 -3.88 10.77 5.68
N PHE A 66 -3.77 12.06 5.95
CA PHE A 66 -2.96 13.00 5.16
C PHE A 66 -3.34 13.00 3.66
N ALA A 67 -4.63 12.80 3.35
CA ALA A 67 -5.13 12.89 1.99
C ALA A 67 -4.86 14.29 1.40
N ALA A 68 -4.33 14.32 0.18
CA ALA A 68 -4.10 15.57 -0.52
C ALA A 68 -5.43 16.14 -1.04
N PRO A 69 -5.52 17.45 -1.34
CA PRO A 69 -6.77 18.06 -1.83
C PRO A 69 -7.32 17.46 -3.14
N ALA A 70 -6.48 16.76 -3.91
CA ALA A 70 -6.86 16.10 -5.16
C ALA A 70 -7.33 14.64 -4.95
N ALA A 71 -7.40 14.17 -3.71
CA ALA A 71 -7.87 12.84 -3.38
C ALA A 71 -9.35 12.69 -3.73
N ASP A 72 -9.72 11.47 -4.11
CA ASP A 72 -11.11 11.07 -4.24
C ASP A 72 -11.78 10.86 -2.86
N GLU A 73 -13.01 10.33 -2.88
CA GLU A 73 -13.79 10.06 -1.67
C GLU A 73 -13.22 8.95 -0.79
N HIS A 74 -12.22 8.19 -1.27
CA HIS A 74 -11.51 7.15 -0.52
C HIS A 74 -10.09 7.59 -0.13
N GLY A 75 -9.79 8.88 -0.25
CA GLY A 75 -8.53 9.45 0.17
C GLY A 75 -7.37 9.15 -0.78
N VAL A 76 -7.60 8.59 -1.97
CA VAL A 76 -6.55 8.24 -2.94
C VAL A 76 -6.43 9.30 -4.02
N VAL A 77 -5.21 9.75 -4.29
CA VAL A 77 -4.90 10.59 -5.47
C VAL A 77 -4.41 9.69 -6.59
N THR A 78 -5.11 9.64 -7.73
CA THR A 78 -4.61 8.86 -8.87
C THR A 78 -3.58 9.67 -9.68
N PHE A 79 -2.78 8.99 -10.50
CA PHE A 79 -1.82 9.63 -11.40
C PHE A 79 -2.52 10.66 -12.30
N GLU A 80 -3.66 10.28 -12.90
CA GLU A 80 -4.46 11.13 -13.80
C GLU A 80 -5.04 12.36 -13.08
N SER A 81 -5.55 12.19 -11.86
CA SER A 81 -6.19 13.27 -11.08
C SER A 81 -5.23 14.08 -10.19
N SER A 82 -3.92 13.84 -10.30
CA SER A 82 -2.90 14.33 -9.35
C SER A 82 -2.80 15.84 -9.18
N ARG A 83 -3.07 16.64 -10.21
CA ARG A 83 -3.01 18.12 -10.17
C ARG A 83 -1.71 18.67 -9.55
N GLY A 84 -0.58 18.05 -9.87
CA GLY A 84 0.75 18.43 -9.36
C GLY A 84 1.13 17.81 -8.02
N TYR A 85 0.25 17.05 -7.38
CA TYR A 85 0.62 16.18 -6.27
C TYR A 85 1.47 15.01 -6.76
N ALA A 86 2.56 14.70 -6.06
CA ALA A 86 3.45 13.61 -6.40
C ALA A 86 3.87 12.84 -5.15
N ARG A 87 4.04 11.53 -5.33
CA ARG A 87 4.58 10.61 -4.32
C ARG A 87 5.69 9.77 -4.94
N PHE A 88 6.83 9.76 -4.27
CA PHE A 88 8.07 9.14 -4.75
C PHE A 88 8.52 9.67 -6.14
N ALA A 89 8.52 11.00 -6.30
CA ALA A 89 8.92 11.72 -7.52
C ALA A 89 8.01 11.56 -8.75
N GLU A 90 6.94 10.77 -8.64
CA GLU A 90 5.95 10.57 -9.71
C GLU A 90 4.55 11.00 -9.27
N PRO A 91 3.68 11.43 -10.20
CA PRO A 91 2.31 11.83 -9.89
C PRO A 91 1.47 10.75 -9.19
N GLY A 92 0.55 11.19 -8.33
CA GLY A 92 -0.41 10.30 -7.66
C GLY A 92 0.18 9.50 -6.50
N ASP A 93 -0.70 8.82 -5.77
CA ASP A 93 -0.39 7.97 -4.62
C ASP A 93 0.09 6.57 -5.05
N VAL A 94 0.92 5.99 -4.19
CA VAL A 94 1.28 4.57 -4.21
C VAL A 94 0.49 3.89 -3.10
N VAL A 95 -0.36 2.94 -3.48
CA VAL A 95 -1.28 2.22 -2.58
C VAL A 95 -0.72 0.85 -2.26
N VAL A 96 -0.99 0.40 -1.03
CA VAL A 96 -0.80 -0.99 -0.61
C VAL A 96 -2.19 -1.62 -0.58
N TYR A 97 -2.37 -2.73 -1.29
CA TYR A 97 -3.65 -3.41 -1.34
C TYR A 97 -3.51 -4.93 -1.19
N ASP A 98 -4.57 -5.53 -0.67
CA ASP A 98 -4.70 -6.98 -0.53
C ASP A 98 -5.86 -7.42 -1.43
N ALA A 99 -5.54 -8.11 -2.52
CA ALA A 99 -6.55 -8.62 -3.44
C ALA A 99 -6.94 -10.03 -2.97
N PRO A 100 -8.19 -10.28 -2.52
CA PRO A 100 -8.58 -11.55 -1.90
C PRO A 100 -8.33 -12.79 -2.76
N GLN A 101 -8.28 -12.61 -4.08
CA GLN A 101 -8.07 -13.67 -5.07
C GLN A 101 -6.58 -13.96 -5.32
N ILE A 102 -5.68 -13.07 -4.89
CA ILE A 102 -4.23 -13.19 -5.09
C ILE A 102 -3.60 -13.56 -3.74
N PRO A 103 -3.35 -14.86 -3.47
CA PRO A 103 -2.71 -15.25 -2.22
C PRO A 103 -1.27 -14.74 -2.17
N GLY A 104 -0.87 -14.07 -1.10
CA GLY A 104 0.52 -13.64 -0.94
C GLY A 104 0.72 -12.48 0.01
N SER A 105 1.87 -11.82 -0.16
CA SER A 105 2.15 -10.53 0.45
C SER A 105 1.30 -9.44 -0.23
N PRO A 106 0.83 -8.41 0.49
CA PRO A 106 0.16 -7.26 -0.11
C PRO A 106 0.99 -6.63 -1.24
N ILE A 107 0.30 -6.14 -2.27
CA ILE A 107 0.92 -5.51 -3.43
C ILE A 107 1.03 -4.01 -3.19
N ILE A 108 2.13 -3.40 -3.62
CA ILE A 108 2.38 -1.96 -3.47
C ILE A 108 2.64 -1.33 -4.84
N HIS A 109 1.64 -0.66 -5.41
CA HIS A 109 1.71 -0.10 -6.76
C HIS A 109 1.04 1.27 -6.85
N ARG A 110 1.29 2.00 -7.93
CA ARG A 110 0.72 3.33 -8.14
C ARG A 110 -0.71 3.25 -8.63
N ALA A 111 -1.60 4.04 -8.03
CA ALA A 111 -2.95 4.24 -8.54
C ALA A 111 -2.89 5.11 -9.79
N ARG A 112 -3.29 4.58 -10.94
CA ARG A 112 -3.17 5.27 -12.23
C ARG A 112 -4.40 6.10 -12.53
N PHE A 113 -5.57 5.49 -12.43
CA PHE A 113 -6.87 6.14 -12.56
C PHE A 113 -7.96 5.25 -11.95
N HIS A 114 -9.13 5.84 -11.68
CA HIS A 114 -10.31 5.12 -11.21
C HIS A 114 -11.26 4.83 -12.37
N VAL A 115 -11.93 3.67 -12.31
CA VAL A 115 -12.92 3.19 -13.30
C VAL A 115 -14.21 2.79 -12.59
N SER A 116 -15.33 2.91 -13.29
CA SER A 116 -16.65 2.46 -12.82
C SER A 116 -17.03 1.11 -13.42
N ALA A 117 -17.95 0.38 -12.79
CA ALA A 117 -18.48 -0.87 -13.30
C ALA A 117 -19.07 -0.70 -14.71
N GLY A 118 -18.69 -1.58 -15.63
CA GLY A 118 -19.07 -1.56 -17.03
C GLY A 118 -18.32 -0.53 -17.88
N GLU A 119 -17.34 0.19 -17.33
CA GLU A 119 -16.56 1.16 -18.08
C GLU A 119 -15.62 0.47 -19.07
N ASN A 120 -15.65 0.90 -20.34
CA ASN A 120 -14.56 0.67 -21.26
C ASN A 120 -13.38 1.55 -20.85
N TRP A 121 -12.45 0.96 -20.11
CA TRP A 121 -11.25 1.66 -19.66
C TRP A 121 -10.08 1.54 -20.63
N TYR A 122 -10.17 0.71 -21.67
CA TYR A 122 -9.18 0.61 -22.75
C TYR A 122 -8.96 1.98 -23.41
N ASP A 123 -10.04 2.70 -23.71
CA ASP A 123 -10.00 4.01 -24.38
C ASP A 123 -9.23 5.09 -23.58
N ARG A 124 -9.14 4.92 -22.26
CA ARG A 124 -8.40 5.81 -21.34
C ARG A 124 -7.02 5.29 -20.97
N ALA A 125 -6.76 4.01 -21.22
CA ALA A 125 -5.52 3.37 -20.88
C ALA A 125 -4.35 3.99 -21.66
N ASN A 126 -3.14 3.83 -21.12
CA ASN A 126 -1.95 4.13 -21.90
C ASN A 126 -1.66 2.89 -22.75
N PRO A 127 -1.66 3.00 -24.09
CA PRO A 127 -1.43 1.85 -24.97
C PRO A 127 -0.08 1.15 -24.72
N ASP A 128 0.93 1.88 -24.21
CA ASP A 128 2.24 1.29 -23.87
C ASP A 128 2.15 0.28 -22.71
N TYR A 129 1.06 0.28 -21.94
CA TYR A 129 0.85 -0.57 -20.76
C TYR A 129 -0.25 -1.62 -20.95
N ILE A 130 -0.63 -1.86 -22.20
CA ILE A 130 -1.61 -2.88 -22.62
C ILE A 130 -0.87 -4.02 -23.36
N PRO A 131 -1.33 -5.28 -23.25
CA PRO A 131 -0.78 -6.39 -24.01
C PRO A 131 -0.72 -6.10 -25.51
N ALA A 132 0.39 -6.48 -26.15
CA ALA A 132 0.51 -6.37 -27.59
C ALA A 132 -0.54 -7.26 -28.29
N GLY A 133 -1.33 -6.64 -29.18
CA GLY A 133 -2.39 -7.32 -29.92
C GLY A 133 -3.76 -7.27 -29.28
N ALA A 134 -3.94 -6.50 -28.19
CA ALA A 134 -5.27 -6.09 -27.74
C ALA A 134 -5.66 -4.77 -28.43
N ASP A 135 -6.65 -4.84 -29.33
CA ASP A 135 -7.14 -3.73 -30.13
C ASP A 135 -8.38 -3.05 -29.53
N ASP A 136 -9.03 -3.71 -28.57
CA ASP A 136 -10.17 -3.15 -27.85
C ASP A 136 -10.32 -3.73 -26.42
N CYS A 137 -11.39 -3.28 -25.76
CA CYS A 137 -11.76 -3.66 -24.41
C CYS A 137 -12.18 -5.14 -24.30
N GLU A 138 -12.82 -5.72 -25.32
CA GLU A 138 -13.30 -7.11 -25.26
C GLU A 138 -12.13 -8.11 -25.25
N GLU A 139 -10.95 -7.69 -25.69
CA GLU A 139 -9.72 -8.48 -25.69
C GLU A 139 -8.95 -8.42 -24.36
N LEU A 140 -9.42 -7.65 -23.37
CA LEU A 140 -8.80 -7.56 -22.04
C LEU A 140 -9.60 -8.30 -20.96
N VAL A 141 -8.92 -9.09 -20.12
CA VAL A 141 -9.52 -9.96 -19.08
C VAL A 141 -10.35 -9.22 -18.03
N ASN A 142 -10.24 -7.89 -17.92
CA ASN A 142 -10.98 -7.06 -16.97
C ASN A 142 -11.60 -5.82 -17.63
N CYS A 143 -11.89 -5.86 -18.92
CA CYS A 143 -12.57 -4.79 -19.64
C CYS A 143 -13.79 -5.36 -20.39
N PRO A 144 -14.99 -4.73 -20.30
CA PRO A 144 -15.33 -3.60 -19.45
C PRO A 144 -15.10 -3.90 -17.97
N ALA A 145 -14.85 -2.87 -17.16
CA ALA A 145 -14.50 -3.05 -15.76
C ALA A 145 -15.59 -3.86 -15.02
N PRO A 146 -15.27 -5.01 -14.38
CA PRO A 146 -16.28 -5.85 -13.72
C PRO A 146 -16.90 -5.18 -12.48
N HIS A 147 -16.26 -4.14 -11.95
CA HIS A 147 -16.70 -3.33 -10.83
C HIS A 147 -15.88 -2.04 -10.73
N ASP A 148 -16.32 -1.15 -9.84
CA ASP A 148 -15.59 0.07 -9.50
C ASP A 148 -14.22 -0.26 -8.88
N GLY A 149 -13.24 0.59 -9.13
CA GLY A 149 -11.92 0.49 -8.50
C GLY A 149 -10.82 1.21 -9.28
N TYR A 150 -9.59 1.00 -8.82
CA TYR A 150 -8.39 1.61 -9.37
C TYR A 150 -7.70 0.69 -10.36
N ILE A 151 -7.36 1.23 -11.53
CA ILE A 151 -6.33 0.64 -12.36
C ILE A 151 -4.98 0.99 -11.73
N THR A 152 -4.18 -0.03 -11.43
CA THR A 152 -2.89 0.11 -10.74
C THR A 152 -1.76 -0.39 -11.62
N LYS A 153 -0.56 0.09 -11.33
CA LYS A 153 0.65 -0.36 -12.03
C LYS A 153 1.88 -0.14 -11.17
N GLY A 154 2.76 -1.14 -11.12
CA GLY A 154 4.13 -0.96 -10.63
C GLY A 154 4.91 -0.01 -11.54
N ASP A 155 5.63 0.95 -10.97
CA ASP A 155 6.36 1.96 -11.75
C ASP A 155 7.32 1.33 -12.77
N ASN A 156 7.88 0.17 -12.47
CA ASN A 156 8.78 -0.62 -13.32
C ASN A 156 8.10 -1.76 -14.10
N ASN A 157 6.77 -1.93 -14.00
CA ASN A 157 6.07 -2.98 -14.71
C ASN A 157 5.87 -2.61 -16.19
N GLY A 158 5.77 -3.61 -17.08
CA GLY A 158 5.48 -3.35 -18.51
C GLY A 158 4.02 -3.02 -18.79
N MET A 159 3.10 -3.53 -17.96
CA MET A 159 1.65 -3.44 -18.18
C MET A 159 0.93 -2.97 -16.92
N TYR A 160 -0.35 -2.60 -17.06
CA TYR A 160 -1.23 -2.43 -15.91
C TYR A 160 -1.44 -3.76 -15.20
N ASP A 161 -1.66 -3.69 -13.89
CA ASP A 161 -1.87 -4.87 -13.06
C ASP A 161 -3.08 -5.68 -13.56
N GLN A 162 -4.14 -4.99 -14.00
CA GLN A 162 -5.40 -5.55 -14.48
C GLN A 162 -5.33 -6.31 -15.82
N VAL A 163 -4.19 -6.30 -16.51
CA VAL A 163 -3.95 -7.00 -17.79
C VAL A 163 -2.60 -7.70 -17.82
N SER A 164 -2.03 -7.98 -16.65
CA SER A 164 -0.76 -8.69 -16.48
C SER A 164 -0.98 -10.07 -15.83
N ASP A 165 0.08 -10.79 -15.49
CA ASP A 165 -0.02 -12.12 -14.86
C ASP A 165 -0.70 -12.13 -13.48
N ILE A 166 -1.04 -10.97 -12.92
CA ILE A 166 -1.85 -10.80 -11.70
C ILE A 166 -3.33 -10.48 -11.99
N ALA A 167 -3.74 -10.46 -13.27
CA ALA A 167 -5.04 -10.00 -13.72
C ALA A 167 -6.18 -11.02 -13.56
N ASP A 168 -5.87 -12.31 -13.53
CA ASP A 168 -6.83 -13.36 -13.90
C ASP A 168 -8.09 -13.45 -13.01
N GLU A 169 -8.11 -12.86 -11.80
CA GLU A 169 -9.30 -12.94 -10.93
C GLU A 169 -9.66 -11.66 -10.13
N ALA A 170 -8.86 -10.59 -10.16
CA ALA A 170 -9.05 -9.46 -9.22
C ALA A 170 -9.76 -8.23 -9.83
N GLY A 171 -9.69 -7.98 -11.14
CA GLY A 171 -10.22 -6.75 -11.71
C GLY A 171 -9.57 -5.47 -11.17
N PRO A 172 -10.19 -4.29 -11.39
CA PRO A 172 -9.76 -3.03 -10.79
C PRO A 172 -9.64 -3.14 -9.27
N VAL A 173 -8.62 -2.54 -8.66
CA VAL A 173 -8.42 -2.62 -7.20
C VAL A 173 -9.55 -1.87 -6.49
N ARG A 174 -10.41 -2.58 -5.77
CA ARG A 174 -11.51 -1.95 -5.03
C ARG A 174 -10.98 -1.03 -3.94
N ALA A 175 -11.72 0.02 -3.63
CA ALA A 175 -11.35 0.94 -2.56
C ALA A 175 -11.20 0.21 -1.21
N GLU A 176 -12.07 -0.76 -0.91
CA GLU A 176 -11.99 -1.58 0.30
C GLU A 176 -10.79 -2.55 0.34
N TRP A 177 -10.10 -2.78 -0.78
CA TRP A 177 -8.88 -3.59 -0.83
C TRP A 177 -7.64 -2.76 -0.54
N VAL A 178 -7.72 -1.44 -0.64
CA VAL A 178 -6.63 -0.53 -0.29
C VAL A 178 -6.48 -0.52 1.24
N VAL A 179 -5.44 -1.17 1.73
CA VAL A 179 -5.17 -1.26 3.17
C VAL A 179 -4.33 -0.10 3.68
N ALA A 180 -3.55 0.56 2.81
CA ALA A 180 -2.74 1.71 3.18
C ALA A 180 -2.23 2.51 1.97
N LYS A 181 -1.69 3.72 2.22
CA LYS A 181 -0.92 4.53 1.27
C LYS A 181 0.53 4.66 1.71
N ALA A 182 1.45 4.52 0.78
CA ALA A 182 2.88 4.70 1.01
C ALA A 182 3.24 6.19 1.09
N GLN A 183 3.86 6.59 2.20
CA GLN A 183 4.18 8.00 2.49
C GLN A 183 5.66 8.32 2.29
N VAL A 184 6.53 7.56 2.95
CA VAL A 184 7.96 7.83 3.02
C VAL A 184 8.72 6.51 2.97
N ARG A 185 9.85 6.49 2.26
CA ARG A 185 10.76 5.34 2.23
C ARG A 185 12.05 5.63 2.99
N VAL A 186 12.57 4.63 3.66
CA VAL A 186 13.89 4.59 4.29
C VAL A 186 14.71 3.52 3.58
N PRO A 187 15.73 3.92 2.79
CA PRO A 187 16.50 2.97 2.00
C PRO A 187 17.14 1.87 2.85
N TYR A 188 17.15 0.64 2.32
CA TYR A 188 17.85 -0.53 2.88
C TYR A 188 17.38 -1.04 4.26
N LEU A 189 16.56 -0.29 5.00
CA LEU A 189 16.11 -0.67 6.35
C LEU A 189 15.17 -1.89 6.34
N GLY A 190 14.49 -2.13 5.22
CA GLY A 190 13.62 -3.28 5.01
C GLY A 190 14.36 -4.62 4.99
N TYR A 191 15.67 -4.64 4.67
CA TYR A 191 16.46 -5.88 4.68
C TYR A 191 16.46 -6.58 6.04
N ILE A 192 16.36 -5.85 7.15
CA ILE A 192 16.25 -6.45 8.48
C ILE A 192 14.99 -7.34 8.54
N ARG A 193 13.86 -6.83 8.06
CA ARG A 193 12.59 -7.58 8.02
C ARG A 193 12.63 -8.74 7.03
N LEU A 194 13.25 -8.54 5.85
CA LEU A 194 13.38 -9.58 4.83
C LEU A 194 14.24 -10.75 5.33
N LEU A 195 15.36 -10.48 6.02
CA LEU A 195 16.22 -11.50 6.61
C LEU A 195 15.48 -12.32 7.68
N LEU A 196 14.74 -11.65 8.56
CA LEU A 196 13.97 -12.31 9.62
C LEU A 196 12.80 -13.16 9.08
N SER A 197 12.30 -12.83 7.89
CA SER A 197 11.16 -13.52 7.26
C SER A 197 11.58 -14.54 6.19
N GLY A 198 12.89 -14.74 5.96
CA GLY A 198 13.42 -15.68 4.96
C GLY A 198 13.22 -15.25 3.50
N LYS A 199 13.10 -13.94 3.24
CA LYS A 199 12.79 -13.35 1.92
C LYS A 199 13.88 -12.42 1.37
N ALA A 200 15.06 -12.41 2.00
CA ALA A 200 16.19 -11.58 1.59
C ALA A 200 16.74 -12.03 0.22
#